data_AF-A0A1B6KUU8-F1
#
_entry.id   AF-A0A1B6KUU8-F1
#
_cell.length_a   1.000
_cell.length_b   1.000
_cell.length_c   1.000
_cell.angle_alpha   90.00
_cell.angle_beta   90.00
_cell.angle_gamma   90.00
#
_symmetry.space_group_name_H-M   'P 1'
#
loop_
_entity.id
_entity.type
_entity.pdbx_description
1 polymer ?
#
loop_
_entity_poly.entity_id
_entity_poly.type
_entity_poly.pdbx_seq_one_letter_code
_entity_poly.pdbx_strand_id
1 'polypeptide(L)'
;LDQSNLSCVQDNLSNILDTCITELNETHLKYLNESEVDISPLLQPEHITEIAECISAEKPLDVRLNALLLLLKSHFTEAVTGEGWFLLQKNLVENLCDSNIEIFSICLKVHAKLASCS
;
A
#
# COMPACT_ATOMS: atom_id res chain seq x y z
N LEU A 1 -10.74 33.31 24.92
CA LEU A 1 -10.49 32.86 23.54
C LEU A 1 -11.68 33.30 22.71
N ASP A 2 -11.43 34.14 21.71
CA ASP A 2 -12.46 34.81 20.91
C ASP A 2 -13.10 33.81 19.91
N GLN A 3 -14.43 33.75 19.85
CA GLN A 3 -15.16 32.77 18.99
C GLN A 3 -14.83 32.97 17.50
N SER A 4 -14.52 34.20 17.11
CA SER A 4 -14.09 34.56 15.75
C SER A 4 -12.79 33.85 15.34
N ASN A 5 -11.83 33.74 16.25
CA ASN A 5 -10.54 33.08 16.01
C ASN A 5 -10.71 31.56 15.90
N LEU A 6 -11.67 30.98 16.64
CA LEU A 6 -11.95 29.54 16.56
C LEU A 6 -12.58 29.16 15.21
N SER A 7 -13.52 29.98 14.72
CA SER A 7 -14.13 29.81 13.38
C SER A 7 -13.09 29.89 12.28
N CYS A 8 -12.21 30.89 12.33
CA CYS A 8 -11.15 31.08 11.33
C CYS A 8 -10.20 29.87 11.26
N VAL A 9 -9.81 29.32 12.41
CA VAL A 9 -8.95 28.12 12.45
C VAL A 9 -9.67 26.91 11.85
N GLN A 10 -10.97 26.76 12.11
CA GLN A 10 -11.77 25.65 11.60
C GLN A 10 -11.98 25.71 10.09
N ASP A 11 -12.19 26.91 9.54
CA ASP A 11 -12.29 27.13 8.09
C ASP A 11 -10.94 26.87 7.40
N ASN A 12 -9.83 27.33 7.99
CA ASN A 12 -8.50 27.06 7.45
C ASN A 12 -8.15 25.57 7.45
N LEU A 13 -8.50 24.84 8.51
CA LEU A 13 -8.29 23.39 8.57
C LEU A 13 -9.13 22.65 7.52
N SER A 14 -10.39 23.06 7.32
CA SER A 14 -11.25 22.46 6.30
C SER A 14 -10.69 22.69 4.89
N ASN A 15 -10.23 23.91 4.60
CA ASN A 15 -9.62 24.23 3.31
C ASN A 15 -8.33 23.44 3.05
N ILE A 16 -7.48 23.25 4.08
CA ILE A 16 -6.28 22.42 3.96
C ILE A 16 -6.67 20.97 3.70
N LEU A 17 -7.68 20.45 4.41
CA LEU A 17 -8.16 19.09 4.24
C LEU A 17 -8.67 18.84 2.81
N ASP A 18 -9.49 19.76 2.29
CA ASP A 18 -10.05 19.69 0.93
C ASP A 18 -8.96 19.78 -0.15
N THR A 19 -7.94 20.61 0.09
CA THR A 19 -6.77 20.71 -0.79
C THR A 19 -6.01 19.38 -0.81
N CYS A 20 -5.71 18.80 0.36
CA CYS A 20 -5.02 17.51 0.44
C CYS A 20 -5.83 16.38 -0.21
N ILE A 21 -7.16 16.36 -0.04
CA ILE A 21 -8.04 15.36 -0.68
C ILE A 21 -8.01 15.50 -2.20
N THR A 22 -8.05 16.74 -2.70
CA THR A 22 -8.00 17.03 -4.14
C THR A 22 -6.67 16.60 -4.75
N GLU A 23 -5.55 16.97 -4.13
CA GLU A 23 -4.21 16.59 -4.57
C GLU A 23 -3.99 15.07 -4.54
N LEU A 24 -4.51 14.37 -3.52
CA LEU A 24 -4.49 12.91 -3.44
C LEU A 24 -5.29 12.27 -4.59
N ASN A 25 -6.47 12.79 -4.90
CA ASN A 25 -7.33 12.27 -5.96
C ASN A 25 -6.74 12.54 -7.36
N GLU A 26 -6.19 13.73 -7.59
CA GLU A 26 -5.52 14.07 -8.85
C GLU A 26 -4.26 13.21 -9.07
N THR A 27 -3.48 12.98 -8.00
CA THR A 27 -2.33 12.09 -8.04
C THR A 27 -2.76 10.65 -8.34
N HIS A 28 -3.83 10.16 -7.70
CA HIS A 28 -4.38 8.82 -7.96
C HIS A 28 -4.86 8.67 -9.41
N LEU A 29 -5.59 9.66 -9.95
CA LEU A 29 -6.08 9.66 -11.33
C LEU A 29 -4.94 9.74 -12.35
N LYS A 30 -3.88 10.49 -12.06
CA LYS A 30 -2.68 10.54 -12.90
C LYS A 30 -1.96 9.18 -12.96
N TYR A 31 -1.84 8.49 -11.83
CA TYR A 31 -1.25 7.15 -11.79
C TYR A 31 -2.10 6.08 -12.47
N LEU A 32 -3.43 6.24 -12.51
CA LEU A 32 -4.32 5.33 -13.24
C LEU A 32 -4.28 5.54 -14.75
N ASN A 33 -4.08 6.78 -15.23
CA ASN A 33 -4.09 7.10 -16.66
C ASN A 33 -2.74 6.87 -17.39
N GLU A 34 -1.61 6.78 -16.68
CA GLU A 34 -0.29 6.66 -17.30
C GLU A 34 0.19 5.20 -17.54
N SER A 35 -0.63 4.17 -17.30
CA SER A 35 -0.19 2.77 -17.43
C SER A 35 -1.31 1.77 -17.79
N GLU A 36 -1.97 1.94 -18.94
CA GLU A 36 -2.70 0.84 -19.58
C GLU A 36 -1.79 0.03 -20.52
N VAL A 37 -0.80 -0.65 -19.93
CA VAL A 37 -0.44 -1.99 -20.39
C VAL A 37 -0.40 -2.82 -19.11
N ASP A 38 -1.38 -3.70 -18.95
CA ASP A 38 -1.43 -4.63 -17.81
C ASP A 38 -0.33 -5.69 -17.99
N ILE A 39 0.92 -5.31 -17.67
CA ILE A 39 2.10 -6.19 -17.54
C ILE A 39 2.30 -6.55 -16.06
N SER A 40 1.22 -6.65 -15.30
CA SER A 40 1.27 -7.18 -13.95
C SER A 40 1.81 -8.62 -14.01
N PRO A 41 2.92 -8.92 -13.32
CA PRO A 41 3.47 -10.25 -13.35
C PRO A 41 2.49 -11.23 -12.69
N LEU A 42 2.34 -12.39 -13.31
CA LEU A 42 1.56 -13.48 -12.73
C LEU A 42 2.34 -14.03 -11.54
N LEU A 43 1.80 -13.88 -10.34
CA LEU A 43 2.48 -14.30 -9.12
C LEU A 43 2.22 -15.80 -8.90
N GLN A 44 3.19 -16.62 -9.33
CA GLN A 44 3.15 -18.07 -9.10
C GLN A 44 3.35 -18.39 -7.62
N PRO A 45 2.76 -19.49 -7.10
CA PRO A 45 2.92 -19.91 -5.72
C PRO A 45 4.39 -20.05 -5.27
N GLU A 46 5.29 -20.52 -6.15
CA GLU A 46 6.71 -20.64 -5.83
C GLU A 46 7.42 -19.31 -5.53
N HIS A 47 6.94 -18.19 -6.10
CA HIS A 47 7.52 -16.87 -5.88
C HIS A 47 7.02 -16.19 -4.59
N ILE A 48 5.97 -16.73 -3.97
CA ILE A 48 5.38 -16.15 -2.77
C ILE A 48 6.37 -16.19 -1.61
N THR A 49 7.10 -17.30 -1.44
CA THR A 49 8.09 -17.43 -0.37
C THR A 49 9.21 -16.40 -0.52
N GLU A 50 9.73 -16.22 -1.74
CA GLU A 50 10.79 -15.24 -2.02
C GLU A 50 10.31 -13.81 -1.75
N ILE A 51 9.11 -13.46 -2.21
CA ILE A 51 8.52 -12.13 -1.94
C ILE A 51 8.28 -11.93 -0.44
N ALA A 52 7.78 -12.96 0.25
CA ALA A 52 7.57 -12.91 1.69
C ALA A 52 8.89 -12.62 2.44
N GLU A 53 9.98 -13.27 2.06
CA GLU A 53 11.31 -12.99 2.61
C GLU A 53 11.79 -11.56 2.30
N CYS A 54 11.52 -11.05 1.10
CA CYS A 54 11.90 -9.71 0.68
C CYS A 54 11.16 -8.58 1.41
N ILE A 55 9.93 -8.83 1.90
CA ILE A 55 9.17 -7.83 2.68
C ILE A 55 9.42 -7.89 4.19
N SER A 56 10.25 -8.83 4.68
CA SER A 56 10.62 -8.89 6.10
C SER A 56 11.26 -7.59 6.57
N ALA A 57 10.97 -7.16 7.81
CA ALA A 57 11.57 -5.98 8.43
C ALA A 57 13.11 -6.02 8.54
N GLU A 58 13.71 -7.21 8.41
CA GLU A 58 15.17 -7.40 8.38
C GLU A 58 15.81 -6.96 7.05
N LYS A 59 15.01 -6.77 6.00
CA LYS A 59 15.51 -6.38 4.68
C LYS A 59 15.69 -4.86 4.55
N PRO A 60 16.62 -4.41 3.70
CA PRO A 60 16.76 -2.99 3.35
C PRO A 60 15.44 -2.37 2.86
N LEU A 61 15.25 -1.08 3.13
CA LEU A 61 14.01 -0.35 2.80
C LEU A 61 13.63 -0.47 1.31
N ASP A 62 14.59 -0.30 0.42
CA ASP A 62 14.42 -0.39 -1.03
C ASP A 62 13.98 -1.79 -1.48
N VAL A 63 14.54 -2.84 -0.88
CA VAL A 63 14.13 -4.24 -1.14
C VAL A 63 12.66 -4.44 -0.73
N ARG A 64 12.29 -3.97 0.46
CA ARG A 64 10.92 -4.09 0.98
C ARG A 64 9.91 -3.32 0.12
N LEU A 65 10.22 -2.07 -0.24
CA LEU A 65 9.38 -1.24 -1.09
C LEU A 65 9.16 -1.89 -2.46
N ASN A 66 10.24 -2.35 -3.12
CA ASN A 66 10.14 -2.99 -4.43
C ASN A 66 9.31 -4.28 -4.37
N ALA A 67 9.49 -5.09 -3.33
CA ALA A 67 8.72 -6.32 -3.16
C ALA A 67 7.24 -6.07 -2.87
N LEU A 68 6.91 -5.07 -2.03
CA LEU A 68 5.51 -4.67 -1.78
C LEU A 68 4.85 -4.09 -3.04
N LEU A 69 5.57 -3.29 -3.83
CA LEU A 69 5.06 -2.76 -5.11
C LEU A 69 4.83 -3.87 -6.13
N LEU A 70 5.74 -4.84 -6.20
CA LEU A 70 5.57 -6.02 -7.04
C LEU A 70 4.30 -6.77 -6.64
N LEU A 71 4.12 -7.04 -5.34
CA LEU A 71 2.95 -7.72 -4.80
C LEU A 71 1.65 -6.96 -5.08
N LEU A 72 1.66 -5.63 -4.91
CA LEU A 72 0.50 -4.77 -5.19
C LEU A 72 0.10 -4.80 -6.67
N LYS A 73 1.07 -4.86 -7.58
CA LYS A 73 0.83 -4.89 -9.03
C LYS A 73 0.43 -6.27 -9.54
N SER A 74 0.88 -7.34 -8.89
CA SER A 74 0.72 -8.71 -9.41
C SER A 74 -0.69 -9.27 -9.24
N HIS A 75 -1.11 -10.15 -10.14
CA HIS A 75 -2.38 -10.88 -10.03
C HIS A 75 -2.14 -12.25 -9.36
N PHE A 76 -3.05 -12.62 -8.45
CA PHE A 76 -3.07 -13.94 -7.85
C PHE A 76 -4.01 -14.84 -8.66
N THR A 77 -3.47 -15.89 -9.26
CA THR A 77 -4.25 -16.79 -10.13
C THR A 77 -5.00 -17.87 -9.37
N GLU A 78 -4.53 -18.21 -8.18
CA GLU A 78 -5.06 -19.32 -7.38
C GLU A 78 -5.01 -18.95 -5.90
N ALA A 79 -5.78 -19.69 -5.09
CA ALA A 79 -5.69 -19.59 -3.64
C ALA A 79 -4.26 -19.96 -3.20
N VAL A 80 -3.50 -18.95 -2.77
CA VAL A 80 -2.14 -19.16 -2.28
C VAL A 80 -2.24 -19.93 -0.96
N THR A 81 -1.77 -21.18 -0.98
CA THR A 81 -1.78 -22.06 0.19
C THR A 81 -0.36 -22.53 0.47
N GLY A 82 -0.03 -22.76 1.75
CA GLY A 82 1.27 -23.30 2.17
C GLY A 82 2.08 -22.36 3.06
N GLU A 83 3.32 -22.75 3.35
CA GLU A 83 4.21 -22.08 4.30
C GLU A 83 4.57 -20.64 3.86
N GLY A 84 4.78 -20.43 2.56
CA GLY A 84 5.05 -19.10 2.00
C GLY A 84 3.91 -18.10 2.24
N TRP A 85 2.65 -18.57 2.23
CA TRP A 85 1.50 -17.72 2.54
C TRP A 85 1.49 -17.26 4.00
N PHE A 86 1.77 -18.18 4.93
CA PHE A 86 1.85 -17.83 6.35
C PHE A 86 2.94 -16.80 6.62
N LEU A 87 4.11 -16.99 6.01
CA LEU A 87 5.21 -16.02 6.10
C LEU A 87 4.83 -14.66 5.50
N LEU A 88 4.15 -14.66 4.35
CA LEU A 88 3.68 -13.44 3.71
C LEU A 88 2.70 -12.68 4.61
N GLN A 89 1.69 -13.36 5.14
CA GLN A 89 0.70 -12.75 6.03
C GLN A 89 1.35 -12.14 7.27
N LYS A 90 2.26 -12.90 7.91
CA LYS A 90 3.02 -12.42 9.07
C LYS A 90 3.75 -11.11 8.73
N ASN A 91 4.54 -11.12 7.67
CA ASN A 91 5.36 -9.96 7.32
C ASN A 91 4.50 -8.78 6.86
N LEU A 92 3.38 -8.99 6.18
CA LEU A 92 2.43 -7.92 5.84
C LEU A 92 1.86 -7.24 7.09
N VAL A 93 1.45 -8.02 8.10
CA VAL A 93 0.96 -7.49 9.38
C VAL A 93 2.04 -6.67 10.09
N GLU A 94 3.28 -7.14 10.10
CA GLU A 94 4.41 -6.39 10.68
C GLU A 94 4.64 -5.05 9.96
N ASN A 95 4.53 -5.02 8.63
CA ASN A 95 4.69 -3.80 7.84
C ASN A 95 3.55 -2.77 8.04
N LEU A 96 2.39 -3.16 8.60
CA LEU A 96 1.36 -2.20 9.03
C LEU A 96 1.78 -1.36 10.26
N CYS A 97 2.84 -1.78 10.94
CA CYS A 97 3.43 -1.06 12.07
C CYS A 97 4.78 -0.43 11.70
N ASP A 98 5.15 -0.37 10.41
CA ASP A 98 6.44 0.17 10.01
C ASP A 98 6.53 1.67 10.28
N SER A 99 7.69 2.10 10.78
CA SER A 99 7.99 3.52 11.01
C SER A 99 8.08 4.34 9.72
N ASN A 100 8.34 3.68 8.58
CA ASN A 100 8.34 4.29 7.27
C ASN A 100 6.91 4.34 6.71
N ILE A 101 6.40 5.55 6.50
CA ILE A 101 5.03 5.79 6.04
C ILE A 101 4.73 5.21 4.66
N GLU A 102 5.74 5.10 3.79
CA GLU A 102 5.58 4.56 2.44
C GLU A 102 5.37 3.03 2.49
N ILE A 103 6.15 2.33 3.32
CA ILE A 103 5.94 0.90 3.61
C ILE A 103 4.53 0.67 4.14
N PHE A 104 4.11 1.44 5.16
CA PHE A 104 2.76 1.37 5.71
C PHE A 104 1.70 1.56 4.64
N SER A 105 1.83 2.61 3.82
CA SER A 105 0.85 2.96 2.78
C SER A 105 0.71 1.87 1.72
N ILE A 106 1.83 1.36 1.20
CA ILE A 106 1.80 0.30 0.19
C ILE A 106 1.29 -1.00 0.79
N CYS A 107 1.72 -1.35 2.02
CA CYS A 107 1.25 -2.56 2.71
C CYS A 107 -0.28 -2.52 2.93
N LEU A 108 -0.82 -1.38 3.35
CA LEU A 108 -2.27 -1.20 3.51
C LEU A 108 -3.02 -1.41 2.18
N LYS A 109 -2.46 -0.94 1.05
CA LYS A 109 -3.02 -1.18 -0.29
C LYS A 109 -2.97 -2.66 -0.68
N VAL A 110 -1.89 -3.37 -0.35
CA VAL A 110 -1.79 -4.82 -0.57
C VAL A 110 -2.85 -5.57 0.24
N HIS A 111 -3.05 -5.23 1.52
CA HIS A 111 -4.12 -5.81 2.33
C HIS A 111 -5.51 -5.58 1.74
N ALA A 112 -5.79 -4.34 1.30
CA ALA A 112 -7.06 -4.02 0.65
C ALA A 112 -7.26 -4.83 -0.64
N LYS A 113 -6.20 -4.98 -1.45
CA LYS A 113 -6.23 -5.82 -2.66
C LYS A 113 -6.55 -7.27 -2.32
N LEU A 114 -5.82 -7.87 -1.37
CA LEU A 114 -6.05 -9.26 -0.96
C LEU A 114 -7.47 -9.48 -0.43
N ALA A 115 -8.01 -8.54 0.36
CA ALA A 115 -9.37 -8.62 0.86
C ALA A 115 -10.44 -8.51 -0.24
N SER A 116 -10.15 -7.78 -1.33
CA SER A 116 -11.04 -7.68 -2.49
C SER A 116 -11.00 -8.91 -3.41
N CYS A 117 -9.99 -9.78 -3.26
CA CYS A 117 -9.85 -11.03 -4.01
C CYS A 117 -10.51 -12.24 -3.32
N SER A 118 -11.02 -12.06 -2.09
CA SER A 118 -11.73 -13.09 -1.30
C SER A 118 -13.23 -13.17 -1.57
#